data_AF-A0AAT9G7E3-F1
#
_entry.id   AF-A0AAT9G7E3-F1
#
_cell.length_a   1.000
_cell.length_b   1.000
_cell.length_c   1.000
_cell.angle_alpha   90.00
_cell.angle_beta   90.00
_cell.angle_gamma   90.00
#
_symmetry.space_group_name_H-M   'P 1'
#
loop_
_entity.id
_entity.type
_entity.pdbx_description
1 polymer ?
#
loop_
_entity_poly.entity_id
_entity_poly.type
_entity_poly.pdbx_seq_one_letter_code
_entity_poly.pdbx_strand_id
1 'polypeptide(L)' 'MFNHFVQLEDKNWNILSYRSAGFLLFMAVLNEIIWRNFAESTWVIFKIFGAIPITIIFFLLQLPFILKNRLPDSTE' A
#
# COMPACT_ATOMS: atom_id res chain seq x y z
N MET A 1 7.68 23.07 17.85
CA MET A 1 7.88 21.61 17.93
C MET A 1 6.91 20.80 17.05
N PHE A 2 6.24 21.40 16.03
CA PHE A 2 5.21 20.72 15.23
C PHE A 2 5.37 20.82 13.70
N ASN A 3 6.49 21.38 13.20
CA ASN A 3 6.71 21.57 11.75
C ASN A 3 7.75 20.61 11.19
N HIS A 4 7.63 19.32 11.50
CA HIS A 4 8.38 18.28 10.80
C HIS A 4 7.42 17.49 9.92
N PHE A 5 6.67 18.21 9.09
CA PHE A 5 5.95 17.55 8.01
C PHE A 5 7.02 17.05 7.05
N VAL A 6 7.04 15.74 6.84
CA VAL A 6 7.87 15.12 5.81
C VAL A 6 7.52 15.81 4.49
N GLN A 7 8.35 16.76 4.07
CA GLN A 7 8.18 17.47 2.81
C GLN A 7 8.59 16.50 1.69
N LEU A 8 7.66 15.64 1.30
CA LEU A 8 7.74 14.93 0.04
C LEU A 8 7.19 15.86 -1.03
N GLU A 9 7.93 16.05 -2.12
CA GLU A 9 7.46 16.74 -3.32
C GLU A 9 6.04 16.27 -3.69
N ASP A 10 5.10 17.19 -3.94
CA ASP A 10 3.67 16.88 -4.19
C ASP A 10 3.47 15.82 -5.29
N LYS A 11 4.40 15.78 -6.24
CA LYS A 11 4.43 14.80 -7.33
C LYS A 11 4.62 13.36 -6.84
N ASN A 12 5.42 13.16 -5.79
CA ASN A 12 5.71 11.84 -5.22
C ASN A 12 4.55 11.34 -4.35
N TRP A 13 3.84 12.24 -3.68
CA TRP A 13 2.60 11.94 -2.95
C TRP A 13 1.48 11.46 -3.87
N ASN A 14 1.33 12.09 -5.04
CA ASN A 14 0.37 11.66 -6.04
C ASN A 14 0.68 10.24 -6.54
N ILE A 15 1.94 9.94 -6.84
CA ILE A 15 2.36 8.60 -7.29
C ILE A 15 2.09 7.53 -6.22
N LEU A 16 2.39 7.83 -4.95
CA LEU A 16 2.09 6.91 -3.84
C LEU A 16 0.58 6.66 -3.72
N SER A 17 -0.23 7.73 -3.82
CA SER A 17 -1.68 7.67 -3.75
C SER A 17 -2.29 6.87 -4.91
N TYR A 18 -1.81 7.06 -6.15
CA TYR A 18 -2.26 6.27 -7.30
C TYR A 18 -1.91 4.79 -7.16
N ARG A 19 -0.71 4.46 -6.66
CA ARG A 19 -0.30 3.07 -6.39
C ARG A 19 -1.16 2.42 -5.31
N SER A 20 -1.45 3.15 -4.23
CA SER A 20 -2.35 2.70 -3.15
C SER A 20 -3.79 2.53 -3.63
N ALA A 21 -4.31 3.45 -4.44
CA ALA A 21 -5.64 3.34 -5.02
C ALA A 21 -5.76 2.11 -5.92
N GLY A 22 -4.77 1.85 -6.78
CA GLY A 22 -4.72 0.66 -7.63
C GLY A 22 -4.66 -0.64 -6.81
N PHE A 23 -3.87 -0.66 -5.74
CA PHE A 23 -3.78 -1.81 -4.84
C PHE A 23 -5.09 -2.10 -4.10
N LEU A 24 -5.76 -1.06 -3.59
CA LEU A 24 -7.06 -1.20 -2.94
C LEU A 24 -8.14 -1.69 -3.90
N LEU A 25 -8.14 -1.17 -5.13
CA LEU A 25 -9.07 -1.63 -6.17
C LEU A 25 -8.84 -3.12 -6.50
N PHE A 26 -7.57 -3.52 -6.65
CA PHE A 26 -7.19 -4.92 -6.88
C PHE A 26 -7.65 -5.83 -5.74
N MET A 27 -7.43 -5.42 -4.49
CA MET A 27 -7.89 -6.15 -3.30
C MET A 27 -9.41 -6.25 -3.23
N ALA A 28 -10.14 -5.19 -3.61
CA ALA A 28 -11.59 -5.20 -3.65
C ALA A 28 -12.12 -6.21 -4.67
N VAL A 29 -11.54 -6.24 -5.87
CA VAL A 29 -11.91 -7.19 -6.93
C VAL A 29 -11.59 -8.62 -6.50
N LEU A 30 -10.39 -8.87 -5.95
CA LEU A 30 -10.03 -10.18 -5.41
C LEU A 30 -11.00 -10.63 -4.31
N ASN A 31 -11.35 -9.74 -3.39
CA ASN A 31 -12.30 -10.03 -2.32
C ASN A 31 -13.68 -10.42 -2.89
N GLU A 32 -14.20 -9.68 -3.86
CA GLU A 32 -15.49 -9.97 -4.49
C GLU A 32 -15.49 -11.33 -5.21
N ILE A 33 -14.40 -11.66 -5.91
CA ILE A 33 -14.26 -12.96 -6.60
C ILE A 33 -14.24 -14.10 -5.58
N ILE A 34 -13.43 -13.98 -4.51
CA ILE A 34 -13.31 -15.04 -3.51
C ILE A 34 -14.64 -15.22 -2.78
N TRP A 35 -15.27 -14.13 -2.36
CA TRP A 35 -16.55 -14.15 -1.65
C TRP A 35 -17.67 -14.79 -2.47
N ARG A 36 -17.75 -14.52 -3.77
CA ARG A 36 -18.81 -15.07 -4.62
C ARG A 36 -18.61 -16.52 -5.06
N ASN A 37 -17.36 -16.97 -5.18
CA ASN A 37 -17.06 -18.26 -5.81
C ASN A 37 -16.61 -19.35 -4.83
N PHE A 38 -16.20 -18.99 -3.60
CA PHE A 38 -15.60 -19.93 -2.65
C PHE A 38 -16.34 -19.99 -1.32
N ALA A 39 -16.15 -21.08 -0.58
CA ALA A 39 -16.72 -21.28 0.75
C ALA A 39 -16.04 -20.39 1.80
N GLU A 40 -16.72 -20.18 2.93
CA GLU A 40 -16.25 -19.31 4.02
C GLU A 40 -14.89 -19.74 4.58
N SER A 41 -14.62 -21.05 4.65
CA SER A 41 -13.33 -21.61 5.07
C SER A 41 -12.18 -21.21 4.14
N THR A 42 -12.40 -21.25 2.83
CA THR A 42 -11.43 -20.80 1.82
C THR A 42 -11.24 -19.27 1.88
N TRP A 43 -12.31 -18.51 2.11
CA TRP A 43 -12.25 -17.06 2.24
C TRP A 43 -11.43 -16.61 3.46
N VAL A 44 -11.59 -17.27 4.62
CA VAL A 44 -10.79 -16.98 5.83
C VAL A 44 -9.30 -17.29 5.58
N ILE A 45 -8.99 -18.44 4.99
CA ILE A 45 -7.60 -18.82 4.66
C ILE A 45 -6.99 -17.83 3.68
N PHE A 46 -7.72 -17.42 2.65
CA PHE A 46 -7.26 -16.41 1.68
C PHE A 46 -6.95 -15.06 2.35
N LYS A 47 -7.77 -14.62 3.30
CA LYS A 47 -7.50 -13.38 4.04
C LYS A 47 -6.21 -13.47 4.87
N ILE A 48 -6.00 -14.58 5.56
CA ILE A 48 -4.86 -14.73 6.47
C ILE A 48 -3.56 -14.99 5.69
N PHE A 49 -3.59 -15.94 4.75
CA PHE A 49 -2.40 -16.39 4.02
C PHE A 49 -2.21 -15.71 2.66
N GLY A 50 -3.23 -15.06 2.11
CA GLY A 50 -3.13 -14.30 0.86
C GLY A 50 -3.03 -12.80 1.13
N ALA A 51 -4.08 -12.20 1.71
CA ALA A 51 -4.20 -10.75 1.82
C ALA A 51 -3.10 -10.11 2.70
N ILE A 52 -2.71 -10.75 3.81
CA ILE A 52 -1.66 -10.25 4.70
C ILE A 52 -0.29 -10.20 3.99
N PRO A 53 0.25 -11.32 3.44
CA PRO A 53 1.55 -11.26 2.76
C PRO A 53 1.54 -10.36 1.53
N ILE A 54 0.43 -10.31 0.77
CA ILE A 54 0.26 -9.34 -0.33
C ILE A 54 0.41 -7.90 0.16
N THR A 55 -0.19 -7.58 1.30
CA THR A 55 -0.09 -6.24 1.91
C THR A 55 1.33 -5.95 2.38
N ILE A 56 2.02 -6.91 2.99
CA ILE A 56 3.43 -6.76 3.40
C ILE A 56 4.32 -6.49 2.19
N ILE A 57 4.17 -7.27 1.11
CA ILE A 57 4.92 -7.07 -0.14
C ILE A 57 4.64 -5.68 -0.71
N PHE A 58 3.37 -5.25 -0.71
CA PHE A 58 3.00 -3.91 -1.17
C PHE A 58 3.68 -2.80 -0.36
N PHE A 59 3.70 -2.90 0.97
CA PHE A 59 4.43 -1.96 1.83
C PHE A 59 5.94 -1.99 1.58
N LEU A 60 6.54 -3.19 1.45
CA LEU A 60 7.95 -3.35 1.12
C LEU A 60 8.31 -2.73 -0.23
N LEU A 61 7.41 -2.78 -1.22
CA LEU A 61 7.58 -2.12 -2.53
C LEU A 61 7.33 -0.61 -2.50
N GLN A 62 6.64 -0.09 -1.49
CA GLN A 62 6.48 1.35 -1.26
C GLN A 62 7.68 1.96 -0.54
N LEU A 63 8.29 1.25 0.40
CA LEU A 63 9.43 1.72 1.20
C LEU A 63 10.62 2.26 0.38
N PRO A 64 11.18 1.57 -0.64
CA PRO A 64 12.31 2.09 -1.40
C PRO A 64 11.93 3.29 -2.26
N PHE A 65 10.68 3.40 -2.71
CA PHE A 65 10.18 4.57 -3.43
C PHE A 65 10.12 5.79 -2.52
N ILE A 66 9.62 5.60 -1.29
CA ILE A 66 9.57 6.67 -0.29
C ILE A 66 10.97 7.09 0.11
N LEU A 67 11.88 6.14 0.37
CA LEU A 67 13.26 6.41 0.80
C LEU A 67 14.11 7.08 -0.27
N LYS A 68 13.97 6.68 -1.55
CA LYS A 68 14.73 7.24 -2.67
C LYS A 68 14.32 8.67 -3.02
N ASN A 69 13.08 9.04 -2.69
CA ASN A 69 12.50 10.35 -3.02
C ASN A 69 12.32 11.23 -1.77
N ARG A 70 12.91 10.88 -0.62
CA ARG A 70 13.03 11.83 0.48
C ARG A 70 13.99 12.92 0.04
N LEU A 71 13.52 14.16 0.06
CA LEU A 71 14.41 15.31 -0.06
C LEU A 71 15.44 15.22 1.08
N PRO A 72 16.72 15.49 0.83
CA PRO A 72 17.67 15.66 1.92
C PRO A 72 17.13 16.76 2.82
N ASP A 73 16.99 16.46 4.12
CA ASP A 73 16.67 17.48 5.10
C ASP A 73 17.64 18.64 4.87
N SER A 74 17.13 19.80 4.46
CA SER A 74 17.95 21.01 4.37
C SER A 74 18.39 21.30 5.78
N THR A 75 19.61 20.86 6.10
CA THR A 75 20.36 21.21 7.30
C THR A 75 20.41 22.73 7.37
N GLU A 76 19.66 23.30 8.30
CA GLU A 76 20.00 24.57 8.94
C GLU A 76 20.48 24.28 10.37
#